data_AF-A0AAV9XVQ6-F1
#
_entry.id   AF-A0AAV9XVQ6-F1
#
_cell.length_a   1.000
_cell.length_b   1.000
_cell.length_c   1.000
_cell.angle_alpha   90.00
_cell.angle_beta   90.00
_cell.angle_gamma   90.00
#
_symmetry.space_group_name_H-M   'P 1'
#
loop_
_entity.id
_entity.type
_entity.pdbx_description
1 polymer ?
#
loop_
_entity_poly.entity_id
_entity_poly.type
_entity_poly.pdbx_seq_one_letter_code
_entity_poly.pdbx_strand_id
1 'polypeptide(L)'
;MYSSENPEYEEEMNNSFEYEEPVQPMVLNIYNVLASAYTGVDIDLDWFTENFGNTYYDPQEFPAARADIHDKNSNSVVTISAFSNGKIQATGASTIEFTKKSLKKVIKRIRNRGYENAKLLNFEIHNIQGVIDSGFPVDLRVLRDMYEYVDYEPERNPGLKIRIPVSYLHDEEITPEYLQRKLLSHLYKNNRNRTQNNNLHENSRSKVEVVTLTIHFSGKIGMAGAKSIKSLEDTLEYIKPYIIRSKLV
;
A
#
# COMPACT_ATOMS: atom_id res chain seq x y z
N MET A 1 29.08 29.81 -43.26
CA MET A 1 28.09 30.83 -42.84
C MET A 1 26.75 30.11 -42.76
N TYR A 2 26.24 29.99 -41.52
CA TYR A 2 24.86 29.68 -41.08
C TYR A 2 24.27 28.36 -41.63
N SER A 3 24.20 27.26 -40.87
CA SER A 3 23.55 27.02 -39.56
C SER A 3 22.16 27.65 -39.46
N SER A 4 21.14 26.80 -39.47
CA SER A 4 19.80 27.09 -38.98
C SER A 4 19.30 25.84 -38.24
N GLU A 5 19.79 25.67 -37.02
CA GLU A 5 19.03 24.99 -35.97
C GLU A 5 17.79 25.84 -35.74
N ASN A 6 16.61 25.25 -35.99
CA ASN A 6 15.33 25.92 -35.83
C ASN A 6 15.00 25.97 -34.32
N PRO A 7 15.00 27.15 -33.67
CA PRO A 7 14.81 27.25 -32.21
C PRO A 7 13.36 27.05 -31.77
N GLU A 8 12.41 27.07 -32.71
CA GLU A 8 10.97 27.03 -32.42
C GLU A 8 10.49 25.71 -31.79
N TYR A 9 11.26 24.62 -31.91
CA TYR A 9 10.87 23.33 -31.31
C TYR A 9 11.32 23.16 -29.85
N GLU A 10 12.24 24.00 -29.34
CA GLU A 10 12.66 23.95 -27.93
C GLU A 10 11.90 24.96 -27.04
N GLU A 11 11.27 25.98 -27.63
CA GLU A 11 10.50 26.99 -26.87
C GLU A 11 9.13 26.50 -26.37
N GLU A 12 8.52 25.48 -26.98
CA GLU A 12 7.20 24.97 -26.52
C GLU A 12 7.27 24.10 -25.25
N MET A 13 8.46 23.65 -24.83
CA MET A 13 8.65 22.89 -23.58
C MET A 13 8.93 23.77 -22.35
N ASN A 14 8.99 25.10 -22.51
CA ASN A 14 9.25 26.06 -21.44
C ASN A 14 8.06 26.99 -21.13
N ASN A 15 6.83 26.58 -21.45
CA ASN A 15 5.68 27.23 -20.83
C ASN A 15 5.61 26.79 -19.36
N SER A 16 6.08 27.66 -18.47
CA SER A 16 5.73 27.65 -17.05
C SER A 16 4.22 27.87 -16.93
N PHE A 17 3.44 26.81 -17.15
CA PHE A 17 2.00 26.82 -16.96
C PHE A 17 1.70 27.04 -15.47
N GLU A 18 0.93 28.09 -15.19
CA GLU A 18 0.40 28.35 -13.85
C GLU A 18 -0.36 27.13 -13.35
N TYR A 19 0.09 26.57 -12.22
CA TYR A 19 -0.64 25.53 -11.50
C TYR A 19 -1.91 26.15 -10.93
N GLU A 20 -3.07 25.90 -11.55
CA GLU A 20 -4.34 26.14 -10.86
C GLU A 20 -4.47 25.14 -9.72
N GLU A 21 -4.40 25.64 -8.48
CA GLU A 21 -4.68 24.88 -7.28
C GLU A 21 -6.06 24.20 -7.40
N PRO A 22 -6.17 22.90 -7.07
CA PRO A 22 -7.43 22.20 -7.19
C PRO A 22 -8.49 22.85 -6.27
N VAL A 23 -9.74 22.89 -6.75
CA VAL A 23 -10.90 23.48 -6.04
C VAL A 23 -11.07 22.91 -4.62
N GLN A 24 -10.63 21.67 -4.41
CA GLN A 24 -10.50 21.06 -3.09
C GLN A 24 -9.11 20.40 -2.94
N PRO A 25 -8.54 20.39 -1.72
CA PRO A 25 -7.27 19.73 -1.49
C PRO A 25 -7.42 18.21 -1.64
N MET A 26 -6.45 17.58 -2.31
CA MET A 26 -6.34 16.12 -2.37
C MET A 26 -5.87 15.57 -1.02
N VAL A 27 -6.83 15.29 -0.14
CA VAL A 27 -6.57 14.78 1.22
C VAL A 27 -6.48 13.25 1.20
N LEU A 28 -5.36 12.71 1.68
CA LEU A 28 -5.16 11.28 1.89
C LEU A 28 -5.96 10.80 3.10
N ASN A 29 -6.90 9.88 2.88
CA ASN A 29 -7.66 9.23 3.94
C ASN A 29 -7.26 7.75 4.04
N ILE A 30 -6.69 7.36 5.18
CA ILE A 30 -6.35 5.96 5.44
C ILE A 30 -7.62 5.18 5.78
N TYR A 31 -7.83 4.05 5.12
CA TYR A 31 -9.02 3.21 5.36
C TYR A 31 -8.68 1.82 5.90
N ASN A 32 -7.47 1.30 5.63
CA ASN A 32 -7.05 -0.01 6.12
C ASN A 32 -5.56 -0.09 6.40
N VAL A 33 -5.20 -0.73 7.50
CA VAL A 33 -3.84 -1.05 7.91
C VAL A 33 -3.76 -2.55 8.21
N LEU A 34 -2.84 -3.23 7.53
CA LEU A 34 -2.46 -4.61 7.80
C LEU A 34 -1.10 -4.62 8.52
N ALA A 35 -1.08 -5.20 9.71
CA ALA A 35 0.14 -5.37 10.49
C ALA A 35 0.21 -6.75 11.13
N SER A 36 1.42 -7.17 11.51
CA SER A 36 1.63 -8.39 12.30
C SER A 36 2.53 -8.14 13.50
N ALA A 37 2.48 -9.06 14.45
CA ALA A 37 3.41 -9.18 15.54
C ALA A 37 3.54 -10.66 15.94
N TYR A 38 4.50 -10.96 16.82
CA TYR A 38 4.62 -12.26 17.46
C TYR A 38 4.28 -12.13 18.94
N THR A 39 3.58 -13.12 19.48
CA THR A 39 3.29 -13.25 20.91
C THR A 39 4.50 -13.73 21.71
N GLY A 40 5.46 -14.39 21.05
CA GLY A 40 6.61 -15.03 21.70
C GLY A 40 6.28 -16.37 22.38
N VAL A 41 5.08 -16.90 22.16
CA VAL A 41 4.61 -18.20 22.65
C VAL A 41 3.77 -18.86 21.56
N ASP A 42 3.85 -20.18 21.43
CA ASP A 42 2.92 -20.91 20.59
C ASP A 42 1.50 -20.81 21.16
N ILE A 43 0.49 -20.88 20.29
CA ILE A 43 -0.91 -20.69 20.63
C ILE A 43 -1.68 -21.94 20.22
N ASP A 44 -2.35 -22.56 21.17
CA ASP A 44 -3.41 -23.52 20.87
C ASP A 44 -4.62 -22.76 20.28
N LEU A 45 -4.95 -23.04 19.02
CA LEU A 45 -5.99 -22.32 18.26
C LEU A 45 -7.41 -22.74 18.66
N ASP A 46 -7.60 -23.97 19.12
CA ASP A 46 -8.88 -24.44 19.64
C ASP A 46 -9.15 -23.75 20.97
N TRP A 47 -8.16 -23.77 21.86
CA TRP A 47 -8.20 -22.99 23.10
C TRP A 47 -8.45 -21.50 22.84
N PHE A 48 -7.78 -20.91 21.84
CA PHE A 48 -7.97 -19.50 21.49
C PHE A 48 -9.41 -19.22 21.08
N THR A 49 -10.01 -20.08 20.27
CA THR A 49 -11.39 -19.96 19.79
C THR A 49 -12.39 -20.06 20.94
N GLU A 50 -12.22 -21.05 21.83
CA GLU A 50 -13.08 -21.24 23.00
C GLU A 50 -13.02 -20.09 24.00
N ASN A 51 -11.85 -19.46 24.14
CA ASN A 51 -11.60 -18.46 25.18
C ASN A 51 -11.80 -17.01 24.71
N PHE A 52 -11.96 -16.80 23.41
CA PHE A 52 -12.23 -15.50 22.81
C PHE A 52 -13.64 -15.50 22.23
N GLY A 53 -14.45 -14.51 22.58
CA GLY A 53 -15.76 -14.30 21.93
C GLY A 53 -15.59 -13.74 20.52
N ASN A 54 -16.58 -14.02 19.65
CA ASN A 54 -16.60 -13.63 18.23
C ASN A 54 -15.39 -14.17 17.46
N THR A 55 -15.18 -15.47 17.56
CA THR A 55 -14.09 -16.20 16.92
C THR A 55 -14.59 -17.25 15.95
N TYR A 56 -13.74 -17.58 14.98
CA TYR A 56 -13.96 -18.64 14.02
C TYR A 56 -12.64 -19.30 13.66
N TYR A 57 -12.58 -20.62 13.69
CA TYR A 57 -11.42 -21.40 13.28
C TYR A 57 -11.87 -22.66 12.55
N ASP A 58 -11.45 -22.77 11.29
CA ASP A 58 -11.55 -24.00 10.50
C ASP A 58 -10.21 -24.20 9.77
N PRO A 59 -9.39 -25.18 10.18
CA PRO A 59 -8.09 -25.42 9.58
C PRO A 59 -8.16 -25.89 8.12
N GLN A 60 -9.31 -26.40 7.66
CA GLN A 60 -9.49 -26.77 6.24
C GLN A 60 -9.67 -25.54 5.35
N GLU A 61 -10.26 -24.46 5.89
CA GLU A 61 -10.42 -23.19 5.17
C GLU A 61 -9.20 -22.27 5.31
N PHE A 62 -8.69 -22.11 6.54
CA PHE A 62 -7.62 -21.16 6.82
C PHE A 62 -6.79 -21.56 8.06
N PRO A 63 -5.44 -21.50 8.01
CA PRO A 63 -4.57 -22.03 9.08
C PRO A 63 -4.46 -21.11 10.32
N ALA A 64 -5.41 -20.20 10.54
CA ALA A 64 -5.38 -19.26 11.65
C ALA A 64 -6.78 -19.06 12.22
N ALA A 65 -6.86 -18.96 13.55
CA ALA A 65 -8.08 -18.57 14.23
C ALA A 65 -8.36 -17.08 14.02
N ARG A 66 -9.59 -16.74 13.61
CA ARG A 66 -10.04 -15.36 13.42
C ARG A 66 -10.75 -14.87 14.66
N ALA A 67 -10.53 -13.61 15.03
CA ALA A 67 -11.23 -12.92 16.11
C ALA A 67 -11.50 -11.47 15.75
N ASP A 68 -12.73 -11.02 15.92
CA ASP A 68 -13.09 -9.62 15.66
C ASP A 68 -13.03 -8.77 16.93
N ILE A 69 -12.31 -7.66 16.85
CA ILE A 69 -12.26 -6.63 17.88
C ILE A 69 -13.02 -5.42 17.39
N HIS A 70 -14.15 -5.16 18.04
CA HIS A 70 -14.89 -3.92 17.88
C HIS A 70 -14.18 -2.78 18.63
N ASP A 71 -14.08 -1.63 17.96
CA ASP A 71 -13.89 -0.38 18.68
C ASP A 71 -15.19 -0.02 19.42
N LYS A 72 -15.08 0.49 20.64
CA LYS A 72 -16.26 1.01 21.36
C LYS A 72 -16.55 2.46 20.97
N ASN A 73 -15.55 3.16 20.45
CA ASN A 73 -15.61 4.58 20.11
C ASN A 73 -15.87 4.81 18.61
N SER A 74 -15.85 3.76 17.79
CA SER A 74 -16.16 3.82 16.37
C SER A 74 -16.88 2.54 15.95
N ASN A 75 -17.63 2.56 14.85
CA ASN A 75 -18.23 1.35 14.27
C ASN A 75 -17.20 0.48 13.52
N SER A 76 -15.90 0.67 13.78
CA SER A 76 -14.82 -0.04 13.10
C SER A 76 -14.59 -1.41 13.73
N VAL A 77 -14.38 -2.41 12.89
CA VAL A 77 -14.06 -3.78 13.28
C VAL A 77 -12.64 -4.11 12.82
N VAL A 78 -11.82 -4.61 13.75
CA VAL A 78 -10.48 -5.11 13.43
C VAL A 78 -10.49 -6.62 13.52
N THR A 79 -10.27 -7.28 12.40
CA THR A 79 -10.12 -8.73 12.36
C THR A 79 -8.68 -9.10 12.70
N ILE A 80 -8.55 -9.99 13.67
CA ILE A 80 -7.29 -10.59 14.09
C ILE A 80 -7.20 -12.00 13.51
N SER A 81 -6.05 -12.37 12.98
CA SER A 81 -5.72 -13.76 12.64
C SER A 81 -4.58 -14.24 13.54
N ALA A 82 -4.83 -15.25 14.37
CA ALA A 82 -3.85 -15.87 15.25
C ALA A 82 -3.40 -17.22 14.68
N PHE A 83 -2.09 -17.40 14.57
CA PHE A 83 -1.46 -18.61 14.04
C PHE A 83 -0.86 -19.42 15.20
N SER A 84 -0.79 -20.74 15.03
CA SER A 84 -0.32 -21.65 16.08
C SER A 84 1.13 -21.38 16.52
N ASN A 85 1.95 -20.84 15.63
CA ASN A 85 3.34 -20.44 15.90
C ASN A 85 3.48 -19.10 16.65
N GLY A 86 2.39 -18.58 17.23
CA GLY A 86 2.40 -17.32 17.96
C GLY A 86 2.40 -16.06 17.09
N LYS A 87 2.38 -16.16 15.76
CA LYS A 87 2.17 -15.00 14.91
C LYS A 87 0.72 -14.51 15.07
N ILE A 88 0.53 -13.21 15.16
CA ILE A 88 -0.77 -12.56 15.12
C ILE A 88 -0.77 -11.47 14.05
N GLN A 89 -1.85 -11.38 13.28
CA GLN A 89 -2.06 -10.36 12.25
C GLN A 89 -3.33 -9.57 12.55
N ALA A 90 -3.36 -8.29 12.22
CA ALA A 90 -4.52 -7.42 12.35
C ALA A 90 -4.79 -6.68 11.04
N THR A 91 -6.05 -6.61 10.64
CA THR A 91 -6.55 -5.89 9.46
C THR A 91 -7.89 -5.22 9.75
N GLY A 92 -8.24 -4.16 9.02
CA GLY A 92 -9.53 -3.46 9.10
C GLY A 92 -9.50 -2.15 9.89
N ALA A 93 -8.37 -1.80 10.49
CA ALA A 93 -8.22 -0.52 11.18
C ALA A 93 -7.85 0.61 10.21
N SER A 94 -8.42 1.80 10.40
CA SER A 94 -8.05 3.01 9.65
C SER A 94 -6.81 3.73 10.18
N THR A 95 -6.22 3.28 11.30
CA THR A 95 -5.01 3.88 11.86
C THR A 95 -4.01 2.84 12.37
N ILE A 96 -2.72 3.17 12.28
CA ILE A 96 -1.62 2.35 12.79
C ILE A 96 -1.74 2.18 14.32
N GLU A 97 -2.09 3.26 15.03
CA GLU A 97 -2.25 3.23 16.48
C GLU A 97 -3.36 2.26 16.91
N PHE A 98 -4.51 2.32 16.25
CA PHE A 98 -5.63 1.44 16.58
C PHE A 98 -5.30 -0.02 16.25
N THR A 99 -4.61 -0.28 15.13
CA THR A 99 -4.08 -1.61 14.79
C THR A 99 -3.20 -2.16 15.90
N LYS A 100 -2.22 -1.38 16.36
CA LYS A 100 -1.29 -1.76 17.43
C LYS A 100 -2.01 -1.96 18.76
N LYS A 101 -3.00 -1.12 19.08
CA LYS A 101 -3.84 -1.23 20.28
C LYS A 101 -4.67 -2.51 20.26
N SER A 102 -5.22 -2.90 19.12
CA SER A 102 -5.98 -4.15 18.96
C SER A 102 -5.11 -5.38 19.17
N LEU A 103 -3.90 -5.42 18.60
CA LEU A 103 -2.94 -6.51 18.87
C LEU A 103 -2.56 -6.58 20.36
N LYS A 104 -2.31 -5.43 21.01
CA LYS A 104 -2.05 -5.37 22.46
C LYS A 104 -3.23 -5.89 23.30
N LYS A 105 -4.48 -5.61 22.89
CA LYS A 105 -5.68 -6.13 23.56
C LYS A 105 -5.72 -7.66 23.48
N VAL A 106 -5.41 -8.25 22.31
CA VAL A 106 -5.34 -9.70 22.15
C VAL A 106 -4.28 -10.29 23.05
N ILE A 107 -3.05 -9.77 23.01
CA ILE A 107 -1.97 -10.27 23.87
C ILE A 107 -2.34 -10.19 25.34
N LYS A 108 -2.95 -9.09 25.80
CA LYS A 108 -3.42 -8.98 27.18
C LYS A 108 -4.46 -10.07 27.53
N ARG A 109 -5.39 -10.37 26.62
CA ARG A 109 -6.38 -11.45 26.83
C ARG A 109 -5.73 -12.84 26.85
N ILE A 110 -4.74 -13.07 25.99
CA ILE A 110 -3.95 -14.31 25.94
C ILE A 110 -3.20 -14.49 27.28
N ARG A 111 -2.50 -13.45 27.75
CA ARG A 111 -1.77 -13.48 29.04
C ARG A 111 -2.67 -13.82 30.22
N ASN A 112 -3.85 -13.21 30.29
CA ASN A 112 -4.78 -13.39 31.40
C ASN A 112 -5.40 -14.79 31.48
N ARG A 113 -5.17 -15.67 30.50
CA ARG A 113 -5.83 -16.98 30.42
C ARG A 113 -4.86 -18.17 30.32
N GLY A 114 -3.57 -17.97 30.60
CA GLY A 114 -2.60 -19.07 30.73
C GLY A 114 -1.27 -18.86 30.01
N TYR A 115 -1.17 -17.85 29.16
CA TYR A 115 0.05 -17.54 28.41
C TYR A 115 0.78 -16.32 29.00
N GLU A 116 1.18 -16.40 30.27
CA GLU A 116 1.66 -15.25 31.07
C GLU A 116 2.83 -14.50 30.41
N ASN A 117 3.67 -15.24 29.68
CA ASN A 117 4.87 -14.75 28.99
C ASN A 117 4.61 -14.09 27.63
N ALA A 118 3.37 -14.07 27.13
CA ALA A 118 3.06 -13.46 25.85
C ALA A 118 3.35 -11.95 25.84
N LYS A 119 4.01 -11.47 24.78
CA LYS A 119 4.43 -10.07 24.58
C LYS A 119 4.12 -9.63 23.16
N LEU A 120 4.12 -8.33 22.90
CA LEU A 120 4.04 -7.82 21.52
C LEU A 120 5.47 -7.68 20.99
N LEU A 121 5.91 -8.66 20.19
CA LEU A 121 7.25 -8.70 19.61
C LEU A 121 7.18 -8.43 18.10
N ASN A 122 8.23 -7.81 17.56
CA ASN A 122 8.43 -7.62 16.11
C ASN A 122 7.18 -7.09 15.39
N PHE A 123 6.60 -6.01 15.92
CA PHE A 123 5.48 -5.34 15.27
C PHE A 123 5.92 -4.78 13.91
N GLU A 124 5.25 -5.21 12.84
CA GLU A 124 5.58 -4.85 11.46
C GLU A 124 4.31 -4.47 10.71
N ILE A 125 4.37 -3.36 9.96
CA ILE A 125 3.32 -2.95 9.03
C ILE A 125 3.61 -3.59 7.67
N HIS A 126 2.63 -4.30 7.13
CA HIS A 126 2.77 -4.99 5.84
C HIS A 126 2.13 -4.21 4.70
N ASN A 127 1.02 -3.51 4.98
CA ASN A 127 0.27 -2.77 3.99
C ASN A 127 -0.56 -1.66 4.65
N ILE A 128 -0.59 -0.49 4.04
CA ILE A 128 -1.48 0.61 4.34
C ILE A 128 -2.22 0.95 3.05
N GLN A 129 -3.53 1.13 3.17
CA GLN A 129 -4.39 1.47 2.07
C GLN A 129 -5.08 2.81 2.34
N GLY A 130 -5.06 3.67 1.34
CA GLY A 130 -5.60 5.02 1.40
C GLY A 130 -6.50 5.32 0.20
N VAL A 131 -7.39 6.28 0.37
CA VAL A 131 -8.23 6.83 -0.69
C VAL A 131 -8.10 8.35 -0.72
N ILE A 132 -8.16 8.90 -1.93
CA ILE A 132 -8.12 10.33 -2.20
C ILE A 132 -9.26 10.66 -3.16
N ASP A 133 -9.80 11.86 -3.04
CA ASP A 133 -10.72 12.45 -3.99
C ASP A 133 -10.08 13.69 -4.61
N SER A 134 -9.84 13.66 -5.92
CA SER A 134 -9.32 14.82 -6.65
C SER A 134 -10.33 15.97 -6.74
N GLY A 135 -11.63 15.68 -6.59
CA GLY A 135 -12.70 16.68 -6.66
C GLY A 135 -13.13 17.07 -8.06
N PHE A 136 -12.58 16.42 -9.08
CA PHE A 136 -12.94 16.63 -10.47
C PHE A 136 -12.81 15.32 -11.25
N PRO A 137 -13.55 15.15 -12.37
CA PRO A 137 -13.34 14.03 -13.25
C PRO A 137 -11.94 14.06 -13.90
N VAL A 138 -11.33 12.88 -14.01
CA VAL A 138 -9.99 12.69 -14.57
C VAL A 138 -10.11 12.01 -15.93
N ASP A 139 -9.59 12.64 -16.99
CA ASP A 139 -9.46 11.99 -18.30
C ASP A 139 -8.32 10.98 -18.26
N LEU A 140 -8.68 9.71 -18.09
CA LEU A 140 -7.73 8.61 -17.99
C LEU A 140 -6.89 8.40 -19.26
N ARG A 141 -7.35 8.88 -20.43
CA ARG A 141 -6.58 8.79 -21.68
C ARG A 141 -5.46 9.82 -21.69
N VAL A 142 -5.76 11.06 -21.31
CA VAL A 142 -4.76 12.13 -21.15
C VAL A 142 -3.74 11.73 -20.08
N LEU A 143 -4.19 11.15 -18.97
CA LEU A 143 -3.29 10.65 -17.93
C LEU A 143 -2.36 9.54 -18.42
N ARG A 144 -2.89 8.57 -19.18
CA ARG A 144 -2.09 7.52 -19.81
C ARG A 144 -1.04 8.09 -20.77
N ASP A 145 -1.41 9.10 -21.56
CA ASP A 145 -0.51 9.67 -22.55
C ASP A 145 0.63 10.47 -21.87
N MET A 146 0.39 11.08 -20.70
CA MET A 146 1.43 11.73 -19.88
C MET A 146 2.24 10.76 -19.01
N TYR A 147 1.68 9.60 -18.67
CA TYR A 147 2.32 8.58 -17.85
C TYR A 147 2.26 7.24 -18.59
N GLU A 148 3.27 6.99 -19.43
CA GLU A 148 3.24 5.89 -20.40
C GLU A 148 3.10 4.49 -19.77
N TYR A 149 3.70 4.29 -18.60
CA TYR A 149 3.78 2.97 -17.94
C TYR A 149 2.61 2.68 -17.01
N VAL A 150 1.41 2.57 -17.58
CA VAL A 150 0.17 2.30 -16.84
C VAL A 150 -0.55 1.06 -17.35
N ASP A 151 -1.32 0.44 -16.45
CA ASP A 151 -2.23 -0.65 -16.79
C ASP A 151 -3.65 -0.08 -16.87
N TYR A 152 -4.15 0.08 -18.10
CA TYR A 152 -5.48 0.62 -18.38
C TYR A 152 -6.20 -0.20 -19.45
N GLU A 153 -7.01 -1.16 -19.00
CA GLU A 153 -7.87 -2.01 -19.82
C GLU A 153 -9.34 -1.75 -19.43
N PRO A 154 -10.00 -0.67 -19.92
CA PRO A 154 -11.32 -0.23 -19.43
C PRO A 154 -12.41 -1.31 -19.51
N GLU A 155 -12.34 -2.19 -20.51
CA GLU A 155 -13.25 -3.34 -20.68
C GLU A 155 -13.14 -4.37 -19.55
N ARG A 156 -11.98 -4.44 -18.89
CA ARG A 156 -11.69 -5.39 -17.81
C ARG A 156 -11.71 -4.72 -16.43
N ASN A 157 -11.19 -3.50 -16.35
CA ASN A 157 -11.17 -2.68 -15.15
C ASN A 157 -11.29 -1.20 -15.54
N PRO A 158 -12.34 -0.49 -15.06
CA PRO A 158 -12.56 0.90 -15.42
C PRO A 158 -11.54 1.89 -14.80
N GLY A 159 -10.68 1.44 -13.89
CA GLY A 159 -9.63 2.25 -13.27
C GLY A 159 -8.26 2.05 -13.93
N LEU A 160 -7.56 3.16 -14.20
CA LEU A 160 -6.17 3.18 -14.64
C LEU A 160 -5.25 2.90 -13.44
N LYS A 161 -4.29 1.98 -13.62
CA LYS A 161 -3.37 1.58 -12.55
C LYS A 161 -1.95 2.03 -12.80
N ILE A 162 -1.32 2.60 -11.78
CA ILE A 162 0.07 3.05 -11.78
C ILE A 162 0.81 2.35 -10.64
N ARG A 163 2.04 1.87 -10.88
CA ARG A 163 2.89 1.24 -9.87
C ARG A 163 4.14 2.06 -9.64
N ILE A 164 4.28 2.60 -8.43
CA ILE A 164 5.36 3.52 -8.08
C ILE A 164 6.27 2.86 -7.04
N PRO A 165 7.54 2.60 -7.36
CA PRO A 165 8.51 2.08 -6.40
C PRO A 165 9.04 3.23 -5.51
N VAL A 166 8.54 3.31 -4.29
CA VAL A 166 8.67 4.47 -3.38
C VAL A 166 10.12 4.84 -3.08
N SER A 167 11.01 3.84 -2.99
CA SER A 167 12.43 4.04 -2.67
C SER A 167 13.19 4.89 -3.70
N TYR A 168 12.61 5.17 -4.86
CA TYR A 168 13.22 5.97 -5.94
C TYR A 168 12.55 7.32 -6.15
N LEU A 169 11.57 7.69 -5.31
CA LEU A 169 10.88 8.99 -5.38
C LEU A 169 11.72 10.17 -4.88
N HIS A 170 12.90 9.91 -4.34
CA HIS A 170 13.83 10.93 -3.83
C HIS A 170 15.14 10.99 -4.64
N ASP A 171 15.20 10.28 -5.77
CA ASP A 171 16.34 10.33 -6.68
C ASP A 171 16.33 11.64 -7.49
N GLU A 172 17.48 12.02 -8.05
CA GLU A 172 17.55 13.15 -8.98
C GLU A 172 16.90 12.77 -10.33
N GLU A 173 16.15 13.71 -10.94
CA GLU A 173 15.51 13.56 -12.27
C GLU A 173 14.52 12.38 -12.40
N ILE A 174 13.47 12.38 -11.58
CA ILE A 174 12.47 11.30 -11.58
C ILE A 174 11.49 11.47 -12.76
N THR A 175 11.43 10.43 -13.59
CA THR A 175 10.46 10.31 -14.69
C THR A 175 9.70 8.98 -14.61
N PRO A 176 8.52 8.86 -15.26
CA PRO A 176 7.82 7.57 -15.37
C PRO A 176 8.71 6.44 -15.92
N GLU A 177 9.51 6.73 -16.95
CA GLU A 177 10.50 5.84 -17.55
C GLU A 177 11.53 5.33 -16.53
N TYR A 178 12.08 6.24 -15.73
CA TYR A 178 13.05 5.92 -14.70
C TYR A 178 12.48 4.95 -13.66
N LEU A 179 11.30 5.25 -13.13
CA LEU A 179 10.61 4.44 -12.13
C LEU A 179 10.26 3.05 -12.67
N GLN A 180 9.76 2.99 -13.91
CA GLN A 180 9.47 1.72 -14.56
C GLN A 180 10.73 0.85 -14.71
N ARG A 181 11.83 1.44 -15.17
CA ARG A 181 13.11 0.73 -15.30
C ARG A 181 13.59 0.17 -13.96
N LYS A 182 13.47 0.94 -12.88
CA LYS A 182 13.82 0.47 -11.52
C LYS A 182 12.93 -0.68 -11.08
N LEU A 183 11.62 -0.59 -11.32
CA LEU A 183 10.67 -1.65 -11.00
C LEU A 183 11.00 -2.95 -11.75
N LEU A 184 11.16 -2.88 -13.08
CA LEU A 184 11.52 -4.03 -13.91
C LEU A 184 12.85 -4.67 -13.47
N SER A 185 13.87 -3.85 -13.19
CA SER A 185 15.18 -4.36 -12.76
C SER A 185 15.09 -5.21 -11.48
N HIS A 186 14.18 -4.87 -10.56
CA HIS A 186 13.95 -5.65 -9.35
C HIS A 186 13.20 -6.95 -9.62
N LEU A 187 12.20 -6.90 -10.51
CA LEU A 187 11.45 -8.10 -10.91
C LEU A 187 12.37 -9.12 -11.59
N TYR A 188 13.24 -8.68 -12.50
CA TYR A 188 14.21 -9.54 -13.18
C TYR A 188 15.22 -10.18 -12.20
N LYS A 189 15.77 -9.40 -11.26
CA LYS A 189 16.71 -9.93 -10.26
C LYS A 189 16.05 -11.00 -9.37
N ASN A 190 14.81 -10.77 -8.94
CA ASN A 190 14.08 -11.72 -8.10
C ASN A 190 13.79 -13.05 -8.84
N ASN A 191 13.42 -12.98 -10.12
CA ASN A 191 13.14 -14.18 -10.91
C ASN A 191 14.41 -15.01 -11.16
N ARG A 192 15.54 -14.38 -11.47
CA ARG A 192 16.82 -15.08 -11.68
C ARG A 192 17.30 -15.84 -10.43
N ASN A 193 17.13 -15.24 -9.25
CA ASN A 193 17.52 -15.88 -7.99
C ASN A 193 16.63 -17.08 -7.66
N ARG A 194 15.32 -17.00 -7.93
CA ARG A 194 14.39 -18.14 -7.78
C ARG A 194 14.73 -19.32 -8.68
N THR A 195 15.29 -19.08 -9.86
CA THR A 195 15.72 -20.16 -10.78
C THR A 195 17.06 -20.78 -10.37
N GLN A 196 17.89 -20.08 -9.57
CA GLN A 196 19.25 -20.54 -9.21
C GLN A 196 19.39 -21.11 -7.79
N ASN A 197 18.48 -20.83 -6.85
CA ASN A 197 18.60 -21.28 -5.45
C ASN A 197 17.44 -22.21 -5.02
N ASN A 198 17.66 -23.52 -5.13
CA ASN A 198 16.84 -24.54 -4.46
C ASN A 198 17.38 -24.96 -3.08
N ASN A 199 18.52 -24.44 -2.63
CA ASN A 199 19.07 -24.71 -1.30
C ASN A 199 19.93 -23.53 -0.83
N LEU A 200 19.55 -22.94 0.32
CA LEU A 200 20.32 -22.12 1.28
C LEU A 200 19.52 -20.90 1.76
N HIS A 201 19.45 -20.74 3.09
CA HIS A 201 18.79 -19.67 3.81
C HIS A 201 19.10 -18.28 3.24
N GLU A 202 18.11 -17.65 2.60
CA GLU A 202 18.25 -16.29 2.07
C GLU A 202 18.29 -15.26 3.20
N ASN A 203 19.40 -14.51 3.26
CA ASN A 203 19.43 -13.19 3.88
C ASN A 203 18.35 -12.32 3.23
N SER A 204 17.41 -11.81 4.04
CA SER A 204 16.24 -11.04 3.60
C SER A 204 16.65 -9.75 2.89
N ARG A 205 16.79 -9.78 1.55
CA ARG A 205 16.78 -8.54 0.77
C ARG A 205 15.36 -7.97 0.82
N SER A 206 15.23 -6.76 1.33
CA SER A 206 13.95 -6.07 1.45
C SER A 206 13.28 -5.96 0.09
N LYS A 207 12.12 -6.62 -0.07
CA LYS A 207 11.24 -6.44 -1.22
C LYS A 207 11.01 -4.93 -1.43
N VAL A 208 11.26 -4.43 -2.65
CA VAL A 208 11.00 -3.02 -2.99
C VAL A 208 9.54 -2.71 -2.67
N GLU A 209 9.34 -1.64 -1.91
CA GLU A 209 8.02 -1.12 -1.61
C GLU A 209 7.45 -0.46 -2.85
N VAL A 210 6.29 -0.95 -3.29
CA VAL A 210 5.61 -0.46 -4.49
C VAL A 210 4.20 -0.06 -4.09
N VAL A 211 3.89 1.22 -4.27
CA VAL A 211 2.53 1.74 -4.12
C VAL A 211 1.83 1.63 -5.46
N THR A 212 0.69 0.93 -5.45
CA THR A 212 -0.20 0.84 -6.61
C THR A 212 -1.32 1.85 -6.43
N LEU A 213 -1.48 2.75 -7.40
CA LEU A 213 -2.61 3.64 -7.51
C LEU A 213 -3.64 3.02 -8.45
N THR A 214 -4.92 3.17 -8.13
CA THR A 214 -6.04 2.90 -9.04
C THR A 214 -6.86 4.17 -9.14
N ILE A 215 -6.84 4.79 -10.33
CA ILE A 215 -7.42 6.09 -10.61
C ILE A 215 -8.65 5.89 -11.48
N HIS A 216 -9.80 6.38 -11.02
CA HIS A 216 -11.06 6.29 -11.76
C HIS A 216 -11.41 7.62 -12.42
N PHE A 217 -12.21 7.56 -13.49
CA PHE A 217 -12.74 8.74 -14.17
C PHE A 217 -13.43 9.73 -13.22
N SER A 218 -14.10 9.22 -12.18
CA SER A 218 -14.78 10.05 -11.17
C SER A 218 -13.84 10.91 -10.31
N GLY A 219 -12.52 10.74 -10.44
CA GLY A 219 -11.55 11.43 -9.59
C GLY A 219 -11.26 10.73 -8.27
N LYS A 220 -11.91 9.59 -7.99
CA LYS A 220 -11.59 8.72 -6.86
C LYS A 220 -10.32 7.94 -7.13
N ILE A 221 -9.39 7.97 -6.17
CA ILE A 221 -8.08 7.36 -6.29
C ILE A 221 -7.87 6.43 -5.08
N GLY A 222 -7.66 5.15 -5.34
CA GLY A 222 -7.24 4.17 -4.33
C GLY A 222 -5.74 3.97 -4.37
N MET A 223 -5.10 3.86 -3.20
CA MET A 223 -3.68 3.59 -3.04
C MET A 223 -3.47 2.39 -2.12
N ALA A 224 -2.60 1.47 -2.50
CA ALA A 224 -2.27 0.29 -1.68
C ALA A 224 -0.81 -0.16 -1.91
N GLY A 225 -0.26 -0.92 -0.97
CA GLY A 225 1.09 -1.50 -1.03
C GLY A 225 2.14 -0.74 -0.23
N ALA A 226 1.76 0.38 0.40
CA ALA A 226 2.64 1.16 1.26
C ALA A 226 2.88 0.48 2.62
N LYS A 227 4.07 0.65 3.19
CA LYS A 227 4.43 0.22 4.55
C LYS A 227 4.45 1.37 5.55
N SER A 228 4.33 2.61 5.06
CA SER A 228 4.27 3.81 5.88
C SER A 228 3.28 4.83 5.31
N ILE A 229 2.78 5.74 6.15
CA ILE A 229 1.93 6.85 5.69
C ILE A 229 2.74 7.79 4.78
N LYS A 230 4.02 8.05 5.13
CA LYS A 230 4.93 8.86 4.33
C LYS A 230 5.11 8.32 2.92
N SER A 231 5.15 7.01 2.74
CA SER A 231 5.19 6.38 1.42
C SER A 231 3.97 6.72 0.55
N LEU A 232 2.78 6.79 1.14
CA LEU A 232 1.56 7.21 0.44
C LEU A 232 1.59 8.72 0.15
N GLU A 233 2.04 9.54 1.09
CA GLU A 233 2.18 10.98 0.93
C GLU A 233 3.17 11.33 -0.19
N ASP A 234 4.37 10.76 -0.19
CA ASP A 234 5.39 10.96 -1.23
C ASP A 234 4.87 10.54 -2.60
N THR A 235 4.14 9.41 -2.65
CA THR A 235 3.53 8.93 -3.89
C THR A 235 2.44 9.88 -4.39
N LEU A 236 1.62 10.43 -3.49
CA LEU A 236 0.59 11.42 -3.82
C LEU A 236 1.22 12.72 -4.33
N GLU A 237 2.25 13.21 -3.65
CA GLU A 237 2.98 14.42 -4.03
C GLU A 237 3.56 14.30 -5.44
N TYR A 238 4.18 13.17 -5.75
CA TYR A 238 4.74 12.89 -7.07
C TYR A 238 3.68 12.80 -8.17
N ILE A 239 2.54 12.13 -7.93
CA ILE A 239 1.52 11.92 -8.97
C ILE A 239 0.55 13.11 -9.14
N LYS A 240 0.43 13.96 -8.12
CA LYS A 240 -0.50 15.10 -8.07
C LYS A 240 -0.47 15.99 -9.33
N PRO A 241 0.70 16.41 -9.86
CA PRO A 241 0.76 17.21 -11.10
C PRO A 241 0.15 16.50 -12.32
N TYR A 242 0.31 15.18 -12.44
CA TYR A 242 -0.26 14.42 -13.54
C TYR A 242 -1.78 14.36 -13.45
N ILE A 243 -2.31 14.14 -12.24
CA ILE A 243 -3.76 14.11 -11.99
C ILE A 243 -4.40 15.46 -12.36
N ILE A 244 -3.82 16.56 -11.88
CA ILE A 244 -4.34 17.92 -12.14
C ILE A 244 -4.34 18.23 -13.64
N ARG A 245 -3.25 17.92 -14.35
CA ARG A 245 -3.16 18.13 -15.81
C ARG A 245 -4.13 17.27 -16.61
N SER A 246 -4.56 16.14 -16.05
CA SER A 246 -5.58 15.26 -16.65
C SER A 246 -7.02 15.60 -16.24
N LYS A 247 -7.27 16.76 -15.60
CA LYS A 247 -8.62 17.22 -15.32
C LYS A 247 -9.42 17.31 -16.62
N LEU A 248 -10.60 16.67 -16.64
CA LEU A 248 -11.51 16.80 -17.78
C LEU A 248 -12.10 18.21 -17.80
N VAL A 249 -11.89 18.93 -18.90
CA VAL A 249 -12.43 20.27 -19.18
C VAL A 249 -13.74 20.16 -19.94
#